data_AF-A0A2K9PL69-F1
#
_entry.id   AF-A0A2K9PL69-F1
#
_cell.length_a   1.000
_cell.length_b   1.000
_cell.length_c   1.000
_cell.angle_alpha   90.00
_cell.angle_beta   90.00
_cell.angle_gamma   90.00
#
_symmetry.space_group_name_H-M   'P 1'
#
loop_
_entity.id
_entity.type
_entity.pdbx_description
1 polymer ?
#
loop_
_entity_poly.entity_id
_entity_poly.type
_entity_poly.pdbx_seq_one_letter_code
_entity_poly.pdbx_strand_id
1 'polypeptide(L)'
;MHKVEKFSPEINKVYLIESYTLIHILSGSGSIQVDFKNYSDWEDKAIFLEKGQYIKFLSDNFTVRKIEFLNQKKFYSNEVRVLFKHLISLGYIDLLECESCNTFLSESVLTNNSADIIDISSKQWYWQNPFKANKEEYQVIFDVKDVIDEAFSNNLSSHDLVSLINERGYNAQALIRNKIGLSVKNLMNSKRLNESLKEVAFTNKNIQEISYELGFKDDAYFNRVFKTSTGQTPKQFRENFDFENRDLFSQDIMELLRKHHTQERSLGFYADKMNLSIKSLSKKVQSKMNTSLGQLIRLELINTAKLMIIEGQSITSISRQLGFEEPNHFSRFFKHYSGTTPTDFKLKKYNS
;
A
#
# COMPACT_ATOMS: atom_id res chain seq x y z
N MET A 1 20.39 3.31 16.60
CA MET A 1 20.78 2.46 15.44
C MET A 1 19.53 2.24 14.61
N HIS A 2 19.69 2.16 13.30
CA HIS A 2 18.65 1.67 12.41
C HIS A 2 18.97 0.21 12.08
N LYS A 3 17.97 -0.60 11.71
CA LYS A 3 18.18 -1.97 11.23
C LYS A 3 17.89 -1.98 9.73
N VAL A 4 18.88 -2.36 8.92
CA VAL A 4 18.70 -2.59 7.48
C VAL A 4 18.60 -4.07 7.23
N GLU A 5 17.55 -4.50 6.55
CA GLU A 5 17.31 -5.89 6.20
C GLU A 5 16.92 -5.98 4.72
N LYS A 6 17.60 -6.83 3.97
CA LYS A 6 17.22 -7.17 2.60
C LYS A 6 16.57 -8.55 2.61
N PHE A 7 15.37 -8.66 2.04
CA PHE A 7 14.65 -9.93 1.97
C PHE A 7 13.74 -10.00 0.75
N SER A 8 13.34 -11.21 0.39
CA SER A 8 12.30 -11.47 -0.61
C SER A 8 11.01 -11.77 0.13
N PRO A 9 9.98 -10.90 0.08
CA PRO A 9 8.75 -11.13 0.79
C PRO A 9 8.01 -12.35 0.26
N GLU A 10 7.44 -13.13 1.18
CA GLU A 10 6.52 -14.20 0.85
C GLU A 10 5.19 -13.59 0.38
N ILE A 11 4.64 -14.15 -0.69
CA ILE A 11 3.38 -13.69 -1.25
C ILE A 11 2.24 -13.79 -0.23
N ASN A 12 1.44 -12.73 -0.12
CA ASN A 12 0.33 -12.56 0.82
C ASN A 12 0.67 -12.64 2.32
N LYS A 13 1.95 -12.86 2.66
CA LYS A 13 2.39 -12.81 4.04
C LYS A 13 2.26 -11.38 4.56
N VAL A 14 1.76 -11.29 5.79
CA VAL A 14 1.57 -10.02 6.47
C VAL A 14 2.86 -9.67 7.20
N TYR A 15 3.37 -8.47 6.92
CA TYR A 15 4.50 -7.89 7.60
C TYR A 15 3.99 -6.73 8.45
N LEU A 16 3.86 -6.97 9.76
CA LEU A 16 3.52 -5.94 10.74
C LEU A 16 4.69 -4.98 10.93
N ILE A 17 4.38 -3.69 11.02
CA ILE A 17 5.34 -2.61 11.16
C ILE A 17 5.40 -2.19 12.62
N GLU A 18 6.48 -2.57 13.30
CA GLU A 18 6.66 -2.33 14.74
C GLU A 18 7.33 -0.99 15.07
N SER A 19 7.92 -0.35 14.05
CA SER A 19 8.60 0.94 14.16
C SER A 19 8.50 1.69 12.84
N TYR A 20 8.79 3.00 12.85
CA TYR A 20 8.88 3.77 11.61
C TYR A 20 9.83 3.07 10.64
N THR A 21 9.33 2.76 9.44
CA THR A 21 10.01 1.88 8.49
C THR A 21 9.97 2.50 7.10
N LEU A 22 11.10 2.45 6.39
CA LEU A 22 11.18 2.69 4.95
C LEU A 22 11.30 1.34 4.23
N ILE A 23 10.39 1.09 3.29
CA ILE A 23 10.35 -0.06 2.39
C ILE A 23 10.80 0.42 1.01
N HIS A 24 12.00 0.02 0.60
CA HIS A 24 12.54 0.31 -0.72
C HIS A 24 12.48 -0.96 -1.57
N ILE A 25 11.70 -0.93 -2.65
CA ILE A 25 11.60 -2.03 -3.61
C ILE A 25 12.83 -1.97 -4.53
N LEU A 26 13.71 -2.97 -4.44
CA LEU A 26 14.93 -3.04 -5.24
C LEU A 26 14.70 -3.69 -6.61
N SER A 27 13.74 -4.61 -6.66
CA SER A 27 13.28 -5.27 -7.88
C SER A 27 11.94 -5.96 -7.61
N GLY A 28 11.28 -6.38 -8.69
CA GLY A 28 9.95 -6.99 -8.63
C GLY A 28 8.88 -6.04 -9.13
N SER A 29 7.73 -6.62 -9.45
CA SER A 29 6.62 -5.92 -10.11
C SER A 29 5.31 -6.50 -9.63
N GLY A 30 4.31 -5.66 -9.45
CA GLY A 30 2.98 -6.10 -9.05
C GLY A 30 2.36 -5.18 -8.02
N SER A 31 1.42 -5.73 -7.27
CA SER A 31 0.65 -4.97 -6.30
C SER A 31 1.13 -5.23 -4.88
N ILE A 32 1.08 -4.19 -4.08
CA ILE A 32 1.20 -4.30 -2.63
C ILE A 32 -0.14 -3.99 -1.98
N GLN A 33 -0.30 -4.36 -0.73
CA GLN A 33 -1.41 -3.93 0.10
C GLN A 33 -0.85 -3.34 1.39
N VAL A 34 -1.28 -2.13 1.72
CA VAL A 34 -1.00 -1.50 3.03
C VAL A 34 -2.32 -1.15 3.69
N ASP A 35 -2.52 -1.62 4.92
CA ASP A 35 -3.73 -1.36 5.72
C ASP A 35 -5.03 -1.56 4.91
N PHE A 36 -5.17 -2.73 4.30
CA PHE A 36 -6.31 -3.18 3.48
C PHE A 36 -6.54 -2.42 2.17
N LYS A 37 -5.68 -1.45 1.82
CA LYS A 37 -5.71 -0.74 0.54
C LYS A 37 -4.71 -1.37 -0.43
N ASN A 38 -5.19 -1.67 -1.63
CA ASN A 38 -4.36 -2.18 -2.72
C ASN A 38 -3.78 -1.04 -3.54
N TYR A 39 -2.61 -1.32 -4.09
CA TYR A 39 -1.69 -0.33 -4.57
C TYR A 39 -0.96 -1.00 -5.75
N SER A 40 -0.88 -0.39 -6.95
CA SER A 40 -0.32 -1.01 -8.17
C SER A 40 0.73 -0.20 -8.98
N ASP A 41 1.44 0.76 -8.38
CA ASP A 41 2.49 1.57 -9.03
C ASP A 41 3.60 1.97 -8.02
N TRP A 42 4.55 1.07 -7.72
CA TRP A 42 5.57 1.27 -6.66
C TRP A 42 7.00 0.95 -7.09
N GLU A 43 7.22 0.56 -8.33
CA GLU A 43 8.51 0.03 -8.80
C GLU A 43 9.67 1.03 -8.59
N ASP A 44 9.37 2.33 -8.71
CA ASP A 44 10.35 3.42 -8.52
C ASP A 44 10.10 4.21 -7.23
N LYS A 45 9.37 3.62 -6.27
CA LYS A 45 8.95 4.31 -5.05
C LYS A 45 9.52 3.64 -3.80
N ALA A 46 10.02 4.46 -2.87
CA ALA A 46 10.32 4.00 -1.51
C ALA A 46 9.20 4.44 -0.57
N ILE A 47 8.64 3.50 0.20
CA ILE A 47 7.40 3.67 0.95
C ILE A 47 7.73 3.82 2.42
N PHE A 48 7.25 4.89 3.04
CA PHE A 48 7.29 5.04 4.49
C PHE A 48 6.06 4.38 5.11
N LEU A 49 6.26 3.72 6.25
CA LEU A 49 5.22 3.06 7.03
C LEU A 49 5.38 3.43 8.51
N GLU A 50 4.27 3.75 9.16
CA GLU A 50 4.21 4.02 10.59
C GLU A 50 3.98 2.75 11.42
N LYS A 51 4.30 2.84 12.72
CA LYS A 51 4.04 1.75 13.66
C LYS A 51 2.55 1.39 13.68
N GLY A 52 2.24 0.10 13.67
CA GLY A 52 0.88 -0.43 13.69
C GLY A 52 0.26 -0.56 12.30
N GLN A 53 0.98 -0.22 11.23
CA GLN A 53 0.56 -0.59 9.88
C GLN A 53 1.02 -2.01 9.52
N TYR A 54 0.45 -2.56 8.45
CA TYR A 54 0.99 -3.77 7.83
C TYR A 54 1.18 -3.58 6.33
N ILE A 55 2.12 -4.34 5.77
CA ILE A 55 2.27 -4.49 4.32
C ILE A 55 2.16 -5.97 3.92
N LYS A 56 1.48 -6.23 2.81
CA LYS A 56 1.52 -7.52 2.08
C LYS A 56 2.04 -7.27 0.68
N PHE A 57 2.80 -8.23 0.17
CA PHE A 57 3.22 -8.28 -1.22
C PHE A 57 2.33 -9.28 -1.94
N LEU A 58 1.63 -8.83 -2.98
CA LEU A 58 0.65 -9.65 -3.70
C LEU A 58 1.28 -10.37 -4.91
N SER A 59 2.61 -10.30 -5.03
CA SER A 59 3.43 -10.97 -6.05
C SER A 59 4.71 -11.53 -5.40
N ASP A 60 5.37 -12.53 -5.99
CA ASP A 60 6.51 -13.27 -5.41
C ASP A 60 7.89 -12.75 -5.83
N ASN A 61 7.94 -11.84 -6.79
CA ASN A 61 9.19 -11.43 -7.43
C ASN A 61 9.82 -10.19 -6.78
N PHE A 62 9.32 -9.77 -5.63
CA PHE A 62 9.86 -8.61 -4.94
C PHE A 62 11.20 -8.95 -4.28
N THR A 63 12.14 -8.02 -4.40
CA THR A 63 13.30 -7.92 -3.53
C THR A 63 13.21 -6.58 -2.83
N VAL A 64 13.19 -6.60 -1.50
CA VAL A 64 12.88 -5.42 -0.70
C VAL A 64 14.01 -5.15 0.27
N ARG A 65 14.36 -3.88 0.42
CA ARG A 65 15.16 -3.37 1.52
C ARG A 65 14.24 -2.69 2.54
N LYS A 66 14.25 -3.20 3.76
CA LYS A 66 13.58 -2.62 4.92
C LYS A 66 14.60 -1.85 5.75
N ILE A 67 14.29 -0.60 6.07
CA ILE A 67 15.10 0.25 6.94
C ILE A 67 14.21 0.65 8.13
N GLU A 68 14.53 0.12 9.31
CA GLU A 68 13.79 0.39 10.55
C GLU A 68 14.47 1.49 11.37
N PHE A 69 13.70 2.49 11.77
CA PHE A 69 14.18 3.62 12.56
C PHE A 69 13.83 3.43 14.04
N LEU A 70 14.73 2.77 14.78
CA LEU A 70 14.48 2.31 16.16
C LEU A 70 14.41 3.43 17.22
N ASN A 71 14.85 4.65 16.92
CA ASN A 71 14.86 5.74 17.91
C ASN A 71 14.05 6.94 17.44
N GLN A 72 12.79 7.00 17.88
CA GLN A 72 11.87 8.11 17.60
C GLN A 72 12.43 9.47 18.05
N LYS A 73 13.28 9.49 19.09
CA LYS A 73 13.89 10.73 19.62
C LYS A 73 14.88 11.39 18.66
N LYS A 74 15.34 10.70 17.60
CA LYS A 74 16.22 11.28 16.58
C LYS A 74 15.48 12.01 15.45
N PHE A 75 14.16 11.86 15.34
CA PHE A 75 13.35 12.67 14.43
C PHE A 75 13.09 14.06 15.05
N TYR A 76 14.16 14.79 15.40
CA TYR A 76 14.09 16.05 16.14
C TYR A 76 13.26 17.13 15.42
N SER A 77 13.10 17.03 14.10
CA SER A 77 12.21 17.90 13.34
C SER A 77 10.81 17.28 13.18
N ASN A 78 9.78 18.02 13.59
CA ASN A 78 8.38 17.68 13.32
C ASN A 78 8.11 17.52 11.81
N GLU A 79 8.93 18.14 10.98
CA GLU A 79 8.90 18.08 9.52
C GLU A 79 9.06 16.65 9.01
N VAL A 80 9.82 15.78 9.70
CA VAL A 80 10.01 14.37 9.29
C VAL A 80 8.75 13.54 9.42
N ARG A 81 7.87 13.89 10.38
CA ARG A 81 6.62 13.15 10.61
C ARG A 81 5.80 13.04 9.33
N VAL A 82 5.94 14.02 8.44
CA VAL A 82 5.24 14.07 7.17
C VAL A 82 5.37 12.80 6.33
N LEU A 83 6.55 12.19 6.35
CA LEU A 83 6.86 11.02 5.54
C LEU A 83 6.04 9.81 5.99
N PHE A 84 5.76 9.72 7.29
CA PHE A 84 5.10 8.59 7.93
C PHE A 84 3.60 8.81 8.16
N LYS A 85 3.07 10.01 7.87
CA LYS A 85 1.70 10.39 8.22
C LYS A 85 0.73 10.20 7.05
N HIS A 86 0.15 9.00 6.95
CA HIS A 86 -0.74 8.58 5.86
C HIS A 86 -2.20 9.06 5.99
N LEU A 87 -2.45 10.37 5.89
CA LEU A 87 -3.82 10.92 6.02
C LEU A 87 -4.74 10.57 4.83
N ILE A 88 -4.21 10.49 3.61
CA ILE A 88 -5.01 10.24 2.39
C ILE A 88 -4.37 9.13 1.55
N SER A 89 -3.05 9.21 1.35
CA SER A 89 -2.27 8.29 0.53
C SER A 89 -1.05 7.76 1.29
N LEU A 90 -0.46 6.67 0.77
CA LEU A 90 0.87 6.24 1.18
C LEU A 90 1.86 7.39 1.00
N GLY A 91 2.74 7.54 1.98
CA GLY A 91 3.88 8.43 1.94
C GLY A 91 4.98 7.70 1.20
N TYR A 92 5.43 8.28 0.10
CA TYR A 92 6.47 7.69 -0.71
C TYR A 92 7.44 8.75 -1.21
N ILE A 93 8.62 8.28 -1.61
CA ILE A 93 9.60 9.02 -2.40
C ILE A 93 9.50 8.50 -3.82
N ASP A 94 9.39 9.40 -4.80
CA ASP A 94 9.64 9.04 -6.19
C ASP A 94 11.15 9.13 -6.43
N LEU A 95 11.78 7.99 -6.72
CA LEU A 95 13.23 7.89 -6.92
C LEU A 95 13.67 8.49 -8.26
N LEU A 96 12.76 8.60 -9.24
CA LEU A 96 13.05 9.25 -10.52
C LEU A 96 13.08 10.78 -10.36
N GLU A 97 12.38 11.31 -9.36
CA GLU A 97 12.33 12.76 -9.08
C GLU A 97 13.30 13.21 -7.98
N CYS A 98 14.06 12.29 -7.38
CA CYS A 98 15.02 12.60 -6.32
C CYS A 98 16.36 11.91 -6.55
N GLU A 99 17.22 12.55 -7.35
CA GLU A 99 18.57 12.07 -7.63
C GLU A 99 19.38 11.86 -6.35
N SER A 100 19.30 12.78 -5.38
CA SER A 100 19.96 12.65 -4.08
C SER A 100 19.44 11.49 -3.22
N CYS A 101 18.14 11.19 -3.30
CA CYS A 101 17.55 10.02 -2.63
C CYS A 101 18.05 8.73 -3.29
N ASN A 102 18.10 8.71 -4.62
CA ASN A 102 18.59 7.56 -5.38
C ASN A 102 20.08 7.31 -5.11
N THR A 103 20.91 8.36 -5.11
CA THR A 103 22.33 8.29 -4.71
C THR A 103 22.47 7.78 -3.29
N PHE A 104 21.72 8.32 -2.33
CA PHE A 104 21.77 7.83 -0.96
C PHE A 104 21.36 6.35 -0.87
N LEU A 105 20.27 5.95 -1.53
CA LEU A 105 19.78 4.58 -1.47
C LEU A 105 20.67 3.58 -2.24
N SER A 106 21.42 4.02 -3.24
CA SER A 106 22.42 3.19 -3.92
C SER A 106 23.70 3.05 -3.10
N GLU A 107 24.16 4.10 -2.41
CA GLU A 107 25.39 4.13 -1.62
C GLU A 107 25.24 3.59 -0.17
N SER A 108 24.04 3.67 0.41
CA SER A 108 23.73 3.36 1.82
C SER A 108 23.87 1.90 2.25
N VAL A 109 24.42 1.02 1.41
CA VAL A 109 24.95 -0.26 1.88
C VAL A 109 26.14 -0.03 2.85
N LEU A 110 26.76 1.16 2.84
CA LEU A 110 28.03 1.43 3.51
C LEU A 110 28.00 2.53 4.60
N THR A 111 26.88 3.22 4.85
CA THR A 111 26.87 4.39 5.75
C THR A 111 26.00 4.20 6.99
N ASN A 112 26.59 4.43 8.18
CA ASN A 112 25.92 4.32 9.47
C ASN A 112 24.91 5.45 9.81
N ASN A 113 24.71 6.44 8.91
CA ASN A 113 23.84 7.59 9.18
C ASN A 113 22.55 7.60 8.35
N SER A 114 21.54 6.85 8.80
CA SER A 114 20.20 6.82 8.20
C SER A 114 19.37 8.08 8.46
N ALA A 115 19.86 9.06 9.23
CA ALA A 115 19.16 10.33 9.40
C ALA A 115 19.19 11.16 8.11
N ASP A 116 20.20 10.97 7.28
CA ASP A 116 20.37 11.77 6.07
C ASP A 116 19.30 11.44 5.02
N ILE A 117 18.90 10.16 4.86
CA ILE A 117 17.77 9.82 3.96
C ILE A 117 16.48 10.47 4.43
N ILE A 118 16.24 10.51 5.73
CA ILE A 118 15.05 11.14 6.29
C ILE A 118 15.04 12.63 5.94
N ASP A 119 16.14 13.33 6.18
CA ASP A 119 16.24 14.77 5.93
C ASP A 119 16.16 15.10 4.43
N ILE A 120 16.81 14.30 3.58
CA ILE A 120 16.72 14.42 2.11
C ILE A 120 15.28 14.19 1.65
N SER A 121 14.64 13.14 2.17
CA SER A 121 13.26 12.77 1.79
C SER A 121 12.24 13.80 2.26
N SER A 122 12.41 14.36 3.47
CA SER A 122 11.54 15.44 3.96
C SER A 122 11.59 16.65 3.04
N LYS A 123 12.78 17.05 2.58
CA LYS A 123 12.93 18.15 1.61
C LYS A 123 12.20 17.86 0.30
N GLN A 124 12.35 16.66 -0.26
CA GLN A 124 11.62 16.26 -1.47
C GLN A 124 10.11 16.28 -1.25
N TRP A 125 9.63 15.77 -0.13
CA TRP A 125 8.19 15.71 0.13
C TRP A 125 7.58 17.11 0.22
N TYR A 126 8.26 18.06 0.87
CA TYR A 126 7.85 19.47 0.84
C TYR A 126 7.84 20.05 -0.57
N TRP A 127 8.77 19.63 -1.43
CA TRP A 127 8.79 20.02 -2.83
C TRP A 127 7.60 19.43 -3.61
N GLN A 128 7.21 18.18 -3.35
CA GLN A 128 6.02 17.56 -3.95
C GLN A 128 4.72 18.22 -3.48
N ASN A 129 4.71 18.78 -2.26
CA ASN A 129 3.61 19.54 -1.66
C ASN A 129 2.21 18.95 -1.95
N PRO A 130 1.93 17.68 -1.59
CA PRO A 130 0.73 16.97 -2.04
C PRO A 130 -0.57 17.62 -1.58
N PHE A 131 -0.55 18.35 -0.46
CA PHE A 131 -1.72 19.08 0.05
C PHE A 131 -1.78 20.53 -0.42
N LYS A 132 -0.81 21.00 -1.21
CA LYS A 132 -0.67 22.42 -1.61
C LYS A 132 -0.75 23.35 -0.40
N ALA A 133 -0.06 22.97 0.66
CA ALA A 133 -0.04 23.64 1.96
C ALA A 133 1.30 24.37 2.18
N ASN A 134 1.27 25.46 2.96
CA ASN A 134 2.48 26.09 3.48
C ASN A 134 2.95 25.39 4.78
N LYS A 135 4.07 25.84 5.36
CA LYS A 135 4.67 25.23 6.55
C LYS A 135 3.73 25.22 7.76
N GLU A 136 3.04 26.33 8.00
CA GLU A 136 2.09 26.47 9.12
C GLU A 136 0.88 25.55 8.91
N GLU A 137 0.31 25.54 7.71
CA GLU A 137 -0.81 24.67 7.35
C GLU A 137 -0.45 23.18 7.49
N TYR A 138 0.77 22.79 7.15
CA TYR A 138 1.28 21.44 7.40
C TYR A 138 1.30 21.08 8.87
N GLN A 139 1.77 21.98 9.72
CA GLN A 139 1.78 21.77 11.17
C GLN A 139 0.36 21.48 11.69
N VAL A 140 -0.63 22.27 11.25
CA VAL A 140 -2.04 22.04 11.61
C VAL A 140 -2.55 20.69 11.13
N ILE A 141 -2.26 20.32 9.88
CA ILE A 141 -2.70 19.03 9.31
C ILE A 141 -2.14 17.86 10.13
N PHE A 142 -0.88 17.96 10.55
CA PHE A 142 -0.23 16.92 11.33
C PHE A 142 -0.69 16.87 12.78
N ASP A 143 -0.96 18.02 13.40
CA ASP A 143 -1.56 18.09 14.72
C ASP A 143 -2.94 17.45 14.74
N VAL A 144 -3.76 17.71 13.72
CA VAL A 144 -5.06 17.03 13.57
C VAL A 144 -4.89 15.53 13.45
N LYS A 145 -3.88 15.03 12.71
CA LYS A 145 -3.61 13.59 12.64
C LYS A 145 -3.23 13.02 14.00
N ASP A 146 -2.32 13.67 14.73
CA ASP A 146 -1.88 13.19 16.05
C ASP A 146 -3.06 13.11 17.02
N VAL A 147 -3.91 14.14 17.01
CA VAL A 147 -5.17 14.16 17.76
C VAL A 147 -6.09 13.00 17.38
N ILE A 148 -6.22 12.71 16.08
CA ILE A 148 -7.02 11.58 15.60
C ILE A 148 -6.42 10.25 16.08
N ASP A 149 -5.11 10.07 15.96
CA ASP A 149 -4.43 8.84 16.35
C ASP A 149 -4.49 8.58 17.86
N GLU A 150 -4.51 9.63 18.68
CA GLU A 150 -4.63 9.52 20.14
C GLU A 150 -6.09 9.33 20.60
N ALA A 151 -7.06 9.89 19.87
CA ALA A 151 -8.43 9.99 20.35
C ALA A 151 -9.48 9.20 19.55
N PHE A 152 -9.09 8.39 18.56
CA PHE A 152 -10.06 7.65 17.74
C PHE A 152 -10.90 6.63 18.50
N SER A 153 -10.37 6.04 19.57
CA SER A 153 -11.10 5.11 20.44
C SER A 153 -12.02 5.85 21.42
N ASN A 154 -11.89 7.17 21.57
CA ASN A 154 -12.74 7.94 22.45
C ASN A 154 -14.05 8.31 21.75
N ASN A 155 -15.16 8.36 22.50
CA ASN A 155 -16.43 8.91 22.02
C ASN A 155 -16.39 10.45 22.00
N LEU A 156 -15.39 11.03 21.32
CA LEU A 156 -15.30 12.47 21.17
C LEU A 156 -16.46 12.99 20.33
N SER A 157 -17.15 13.99 20.88
CA SER A 157 -18.11 14.77 20.11
C SER A 157 -17.37 15.69 19.12
N SER A 158 -18.11 16.22 18.14
CA SER A 158 -17.58 17.27 17.27
C SER A 158 -17.08 18.48 18.05
N HIS A 159 -17.65 18.75 19.25
CA HIS A 159 -17.24 19.84 20.12
C HIS A 159 -15.90 19.56 20.81
N ASP A 160 -15.68 18.32 21.27
CA ASP A 160 -14.42 17.93 21.92
C ASP A 160 -13.26 17.94 20.91
N LEU A 161 -13.52 17.47 19.69
CA LEU A 161 -12.58 17.58 18.58
C LEU A 161 -12.21 19.03 18.25
N VAL A 162 -13.21 19.92 18.20
CA VAL A 162 -12.97 21.35 17.94
C VAL A 162 -12.18 21.98 19.07
N SER A 163 -12.48 21.65 20.33
CA SER A 163 -11.79 22.19 21.49
C SER A 163 -10.32 21.75 21.53
N LEU A 164 -10.06 20.46 21.32
CA LEU A 164 -8.70 19.90 21.33
C LEU A 164 -7.82 20.46 20.20
N ILE A 165 -8.42 20.79 19.06
CA ILE A 165 -7.71 21.41 17.93
C ILE A 165 -7.56 22.93 18.10
N ASN A 166 -8.57 23.61 18.67
CA ASN A 166 -8.54 25.05 18.92
C ASN A 166 -7.61 25.45 20.08
N GLU A 167 -7.44 24.60 21.10
CA GLU A 167 -6.44 24.79 22.16
C GLU A 167 -5.01 24.89 21.61
N ARG A 168 -4.76 24.33 20.42
CA ARG A 168 -3.50 24.47 19.68
C ARG A 168 -3.47 25.65 18.69
N GLY A 169 -4.54 26.45 18.60
CA GLY A 169 -4.54 27.77 17.94
C GLY A 169 -4.99 27.82 16.47
N TYR A 170 -5.74 26.85 15.95
CA TYR A 170 -6.03 26.80 14.50
C TYR A 170 -7.49 26.49 14.13
N ASN A 171 -8.02 27.17 13.11
CA ASN A 171 -9.28 26.79 12.44
C ASN A 171 -9.07 25.58 11.52
N ALA A 172 -8.69 24.45 12.12
CA ALA A 172 -8.23 23.28 11.38
C ALA A 172 -9.33 22.59 10.59
N GLN A 173 -10.60 22.73 10.97
CA GLN A 173 -11.69 22.12 10.20
C GLN A 173 -11.79 22.68 8.79
N ALA A 174 -11.73 24.01 8.66
CA ALA A 174 -11.75 24.67 7.36
C ALA A 174 -10.52 24.30 6.54
N LEU A 175 -9.34 24.29 7.18
CA LEU A 175 -8.10 23.93 6.53
C LEU A 175 -8.10 22.47 6.04
N ILE A 176 -8.47 21.52 6.90
CA ILE A 176 -8.56 20.10 6.55
C ILE A 176 -9.55 19.90 5.40
N ARG A 177 -10.72 20.54 5.46
CA ARG A 177 -11.69 20.44 4.35
C ARG A 177 -11.15 21.02 3.04
N ASN A 178 -10.41 22.12 3.10
CA ASN A 178 -9.82 22.77 1.94
C ASN A 178 -8.66 21.96 1.33
N LYS A 179 -7.73 21.48 2.16
CA LYS A 179 -6.47 20.84 1.74
C LYS A 179 -6.59 19.33 1.51
N ILE A 180 -7.40 18.65 2.33
CA ILE A 180 -7.57 17.18 2.33
C ILE A 180 -8.87 16.78 1.61
N GLY A 181 -9.87 17.67 1.56
CA GLY A 181 -11.18 17.37 0.95
C GLY A 181 -12.10 16.51 1.84
N LEU A 182 -11.65 16.13 3.03
CA LEU A 182 -12.41 15.35 4.02
C LEU A 182 -12.70 16.20 5.25
N SER A 183 -13.72 15.82 6.02
CA SER A 183 -13.93 16.40 7.34
C SER A 183 -13.09 15.68 8.39
N VAL A 184 -12.75 16.36 9.49
CA VAL A 184 -12.07 15.75 10.65
C VAL A 184 -12.85 14.54 11.18
N LYS A 185 -14.19 14.63 11.20
CA LYS A 185 -15.07 13.51 11.56
C LYS A 185 -14.91 12.31 10.62
N ASN A 186 -14.81 12.54 9.32
CA ASN A 186 -14.59 11.45 8.36
C ASN A 186 -13.22 10.81 8.53
N LEU A 187 -12.17 11.61 8.73
CA LEU A 187 -10.82 11.10 9.03
C LEU A 187 -10.82 10.24 10.29
N MET A 188 -11.50 10.70 11.35
CA MET A 188 -11.65 9.97 12.61
C MET A 188 -12.37 8.63 12.41
N ASN A 189 -13.50 8.64 11.70
CA ASN A 189 -14.26 7.43 11.38
C ASN A 189 -13.44 6.46 10.52
N SER A 190 -12.67 6.97 9.56
CA SER A 190 -11.77 6.16 8.73
C SER A 190 -10.65 5.53 9.56
N LYS A 191 -10.04 6.26 10.50
CA LYS A 191 -9.06 5.72 11.45
C LYS A 191 -9.68 4.62 12.30
N ARG A 192 -10.83 4.89 12.95
CA ARG A 192 -11.53 3.91 13.79
C ARG A 192 -11.90 2.64 13.00
N LEU A 193 -12.40 2.78 11.78
CA LEU A 193 -12.69 1.64 10.90
C LEU A 193 -11.41 0.86 10.55
N ASN A 194 -10.31 1.54 10.24
CA ASN A 194 -9.05 0.88 9.91
C ASN A 194 -8.50 0.07 11.09
N GLU A 195 -8.50 0.64 12.29
CA GLU A 195 -8.12 -0.06 13.51
C GLU A 195 -9.08 -1.21 13.83
N SER A 196 -10.38 -1.05 13.53
CA SER A 196 -11.36 -2.15 13.61
C SER A 196 -11.00 -3.32 12.71
N LEU A 197 -10.61 -3.04 11.46
CA LEU A 197 -10.18 -4.07 10.52
C LEU A 197 -8.95 -4.81 11.05
N LYS A 198 -7.98 -4.08 11.62
CA LYS A 198 -6.76 -4.66 12.21
C LYS A 198 -7.07 -5.56 13.40
N GLU A 199 -7.83 -5.07 14.38
CA GLU A 199 -8.21 -5.86 15.56
C GLU A 199 -8.99 -7.13 15.18
N VAL A 200 -9.90 -7.02 14.19
CA VAL A 200 -10.65 -8.19 13.71
C VAL A 200 -9.76 -9.17 12.95
N ALA A 201 -8.81 -8.68 12.16
CA ALA A 201 -7.91 -9.48 11.33
C ALA A 201 -6.77 -10.18 12.10
N PHE A 202 -6.20 -9.50 13.08
CA PHE A 202 -4.90 -9.86 13.66
C PHE A 202 -4.97 -10.26 15.13
N THR A 203 -6.16 -10.27 15.73
CA THR A 203 -6.36 -10.67 17.12
C THR A 203 -7.48 -11.69 17.27
N ASN A 204 -7.40 -12.45 18.35
CA ASN A 204 -8.44 -13.39 18.77
C ASN A 204 -9.46 -12.77 19.73
N LYS A 205 -9.42 -11.44 19.94
CA LYS A 205 -10.38 -10.73 20.80
C LYS A 205 -11.81 -10.96 20.32
N ASN A 206 -12.74 -10.96 21.27
CA ASN A 206 -14.13 -11.13 20.92
C ASN A 206 -14.68 -9.85 20.24
N ILE A 207 -15.66 -9.99 19.35
CA ILE A 207 -16.16 -8.85 18.53
C ILE A 207 -16.75 -7.73 19.40
N GLN A 208 -17.29 -8.07 20.58
CA GLN A 208 -17.89 -7.11 21.50
C GLN A 208 -16.82 -6.31 22.26
N GLU A 209 -15.74 -6.98 22.67
CA GLU A 209 -14.54 -6.37 23.26
C GLU A 209 -13.89 -5.42 22.28
N ILE A 210 -13.71 -5.81 21.01
CA ILE A 210 -13.18 -4.91 19.97
C ILE A 210 -14.08 -3.68 19.79
N SER A 211 -15.40 -3.88 19.73
CA SER A 211 -16.39 -2.80 19.62
C SER A 211 -16.27 -1.81 20.78
N TYR A 212 -16.17 -2.31 22.01
CA TYR A 212 -16.03 -1.53 23.23
C TYR A 212 -14.70 -0.75 23.27
N GLU A 213 -13.57 -1.41 23.03
CA GLU A 213 -12.23 -0.80 23.06
C GLU A 213 -12.05 0.30 22.01
N LEU A 214 -12.70 0.16 20.85
CA LEU A 214 -12.65 1.15 19.77
C LEU A 214 -13.71 2.26 19.93
N GLY A 215 -14.41 2.28 21.06
CA GLY A 215 -15.36 3.35 21.41
C GLY A 215 -16.61 3.35 20.56
N PHE A 216 -17.06 2.20 20.04
CA PHE A 216 -18.40 2.14 19.46
C PHE A 216 -19.45 2.17 20.57
N LYS A 217 -20.59 2.83 20.29
CA LYS A 217 -21.69 2.97 21.25
C LYS A 217 -22.23 1.59 21.68
N ASP A 218 -22.33 0.68 20.73
CA ASP A 218 -22.82 -0.67 20.92
C ASP A 218 -22.39 -1.58 19.75
N ASP A 219 -22.46 -2.90 19.99
CA ASP A 219 -22.05 -3.91 19.02
C ASP A 219 -22.88 -3.91 17.75
N ALA A 220 -24.17 -3.56 17.84
CA ALA A 220 -25.05 -3.51 16.68
C ALA A 220 -24.64 -2.37 15.74
N TYR A 221 -24.29 -1.22 16.30
CA TYR A 221 -23.76 -0.08 15.57
C TYR A 221 -22.42 -0.41 14.93
N PHE A 222 -21.49 -1.04 15.68
CA PHE A 222 -20.23 -1.52 15.16
C PHE A 222 -20.42 -2.46 13.96
N ASN A 223 -21.24 -3.50 14.12
CA ASN A 223 -21.53 -4.49 13.07
C ASN A 223 -22.10 -3.81 11.81
N ARG A 224 -23.01 -2.86 11.98
CA ARG A 224 -23.59 -2.12 10.85
C ARG A 224 -22.55 -1.28 10.14
N VAL A 225 -21.77 -0.48 10.86
CA VAL A 225 -20.70 0.36 10.26
C VAL A 225 -19.69 -0.53 9.53
N PHE A 226 -19.20 -1.57 10.17
CA PHE A 226 -18.24 -2.50 9.59
C PHE A 226 -18.79 -3.17 8.33
N LYS A 227 -20.04 -3.67 8.37
CA LYS A 227 -20.67 -4.30 7.20
C LYS A 227 -20.97 -3.33 6.07
N THR A 228 -21.42 -2.11 6.37
CA THR A 228 -21.63 -1.08 5.36
C THR A 228 -20.32 -0.69 4.68
N SER A 229 -19.22 -0.63 5.42
CA SER A 229 -17.93 -0.25 4.88
C SER A 229 -17.17 -1.37 4.16
N THR A 230 -17.33 -2.63 4.58
CA THR A 230 -16.54 -3.77 4.06
C THR A 230 -17.37 -4.75 3.21
N GLY A 231 -18.70 -4.66 3.28
CA GLY A 231 -19.62 -5.62 2.68
C GLY A 231 -19.84 -6.90 3.51
N GLN A 232 -19.13 -7.09 4.62
CA GLN A 232 -19.16 -8.32 5.43
C GLN A 232 -19.28 -7.99 6.93
N THR A 233 -19.82 -8.90 7.74
CA THR A 233 -19.77 -8.72 9.20
C THR A 233 -18.33 -8.89 9.72
N PRO A 234 -17.97 -8.34 10.90
CA PRO A 234 -16.66 -8.57 11.52
C PRO A 234 -16.29 -10.05 11.63
N LYS A 235 -17.25 -10.89 12.02
CA LYS A 235 -17.05 -12.34 12.10
C LYS A 235 -16.74 -12.97 10.74
N GLN A 236 -17.53 -12.65 9.72
CA GLN A 236 -17.29 -13.13 8.35
C GLN A 236 -15.94 -12.65 7.81
N PHE A 237 -15.59 -11.39 8.10
CA PHE A 237 -14.31 -10.83 7.70
C PHE A 237 -13.16 -11.60 8.34
N ARG A 238 -13.19 -11.86 9.65
CA ARG A 238 -12.18 -12.67 10.35
C ARG A 238 -12.06 -14.07 9.76
N GLU A 239 -13.17 -14.76 9.55
CA GLU A 239 -13.19 -16.12 8.98
C GLU A 239 -12.60 -16.17 7.56
N ASN A 240 -12.75 -15.09 6.79
CA ASN A 240 -12.20 -14.97 5.45
C ASN A 240 -10.76 -14.43 5.42
N PHE A 241 -10.32 -13.78 6.50
CA PHE A 241 -9.02 -13.13 6.59
C PHE A 241 -7.97 -14.11 7.07
N ASP A 242 -7.21 -14.64 6.11
CA ASP A 242 -6.15 -15.60 6.39
C ASP A 242 -4.87 -14.86 6.83
N PHE A 243 -4.72 -14.64 8.14
CA PHE A 243 -3.52 -14.05 8.74
C PHE A 243 -2.52 -15.08 9.25
N GLU A 244 -3.02 -16.18 9.84
CA GLU A 244 -2.19 -17.20 10.49
C GLU A 244 -1.78 -18.33 9.55
N ASN A 245 -2.59 -18.69 8.55
CA ASN A 245 -2.19 -19.70 7.57
C ASN A 245 -1.59 -19.04 6.33
N ARG A 246 -0.62 -19.73 5.72
CA ARG A 246 -0.25 -19.47 4.33
C ARG A 246 -1.56 -19.48 3.54
N ASP A 247 -1.90 -18.38 2.88
CA ASP A 247 -3.05 -18.33 2.00
C ASP A 247 -2.77 -19.22 0.78
N LEU A 248 -2.89 -20.54 0.99
CA LEU A 248 -2.54 -21.58 0.03
C LEU A 248 -3.33 -21.36 -1.25
N PHE A 249 -4.61 -20.98 -1.12
CA PHE A 249 -5.41 -20.63 -2.28
C PHE A 249 -4.77 -19.52 -3.13
N SER A 250 -4.38 -18.40 -2.50
CA SER A 250 -3.79 -17.29 -3.23
C SER A 250 -2.38 -17.61 -3.73
N GLN A 251 -1.64 -18.49 -3.04
CA GLN A 251 -0.36 -19.02 -3.51
C GLN A 251 -0.56 -19.90 -4.76
N ASP A 252 -1.43 -20.90 -4.67
CA ASP A 252 -1.73 -21.86 -5.73
C ASP A 252 -2.22 -21.16 -7.01
N ILE A 253 -3.14 -20.20 -6.88
CA ILE A 253 -3.65 -19.47 -8.06
C ILE A 253 -2.55 -18.59 -8.68
N MET A 254 -1.70 -17.95 -7.88
CA MET A 254 -0.63 -17.11 -8.40
C MET A 254 0.48 -17.94 -9.04
N GLU A 255 0.80 -19.12 -8.49
CA GLU A 255 1.71 -20.08 -9.12
C GLU A 255 1.18 -20.55 -10.47
N LEU A 256 -0.10 -20.94 -10.53
CA LEU A 256 -0.76 -21.33 -11.77
C LEU A 256 -0.74 -20.20 -12.81
N LEU A 257 -1.03 -18.97 -12.38
CA LEU A 257 -0.97 -17.80 -13.25
C LEU A 257 0.43 -17.63 -13.83
N ARG A 258 1.49 -17.59 -13.01
CA ARG A 258 2.88 -17.42 -13.50
C ARG A 258 3.34 -18.53 -14.43
N LYS A 259 2.87 -19.75 -14.21
CA LYS A 259 3.26 -20.89 -15.02
C LYS A 259 2.59 -20.88 -16.39
N HIS A 260 1.39 -20.30 -16.50
CA HIS A 260 0.53 -20.49 -17.65
C HIS A 260 0.03 -19.20 -18.33
N HIS A 261 0.26 -18.00 -17.77
CA HIS A 261 -0.31 -16.74 -18.28
C HIS A 261 0.11 -16.40 -19.72
N THR A 262 1.27 -16.90 -20.18
CA THR A 262 1.73 -16.65 -21.56
C THR A 262 1.01 -17.53 -22.60
N GLN A 263 0.53 -18.72 -22.22
CA GLN A 263 -0.17 -19.65 -23.11
C GLN A 263 -1.69 -19.65 -22.89
N GLU A 264 -2.14 -19.45 -21.65
CA GLU A 264 -3.53 -19.65 -21.23
C GLU A 264 -4.15 -18.38 -20.66
N ARG A 265 -5.23 -17.94 -21.33
CA ARG A 265 -5.98 -16.72 -20.98
C ARG A 265 -7.40 -16.99 -20.51
N SER A 266 -7.85 -18.25 -20.59
CA SER A 266 -9.22 -18.61 -20.26
C SER A 266 -9.41 -18.75 -18.75
N LEU A 267 -10.47 -18.17 -18.21
CA LEU A 267 -10.84 -18.35 -16.80
C LEU A 267 -11.15 -19.82 -16.48
N GLY A 268 -11.66 -20.56 -17.48
CA GLY A 268 -11.97 -21.98 -17.39
C GLY A 268 -10.74 -22.82 -17.05
N PHE A 269 -9.62 -22.60 -17.74
CA PHE A 269 -8.37 -23.31 -17.48
C PHE A 269 -7.94 -23.22 -16.01
N TYR A 270 -7.93 -22.01 -15.44
CA TYR A 270 -7.54 -21.80 -14.04
C TYR A 270 -8.57 -22.38 -13.07
N ALA A 271 -9.86 -22.32 -13.42
CA ALA A 271 -10.93 -22.91 -12.62
C ALA A 271 -10.78 -24.43 -12.52
N ASP A 272 -10.54 -25.09 -13.65
CA ASP A 272 -10.31 -26.53 -13.73
C ASP A 272 -9.06 -26.95 -12.93
N LYS A 273 -7.96 -26.21 -13.06
CA LYS A 273 -6.72 -26.46 -12.29
C LYS A 273 -6.87 -26.27 -10.79
N MET A 274 -7.74 -25.35 -10.37
CA MET A 274 -8.06 -25.11 -8.96
C MET A 274 -9.17 -26.04 -8.43
N ASN A 275 -9.70 -26.95 -9.27
CA ASN A 275 -10.84 -27.81 -8.95
C ASN A 275 -12.06 -27.02 -8.44
N LEU A 276 -12.36 -25.89 -9.09
CA LEU A 276 -13.46 -24.99 -8.77
C LEU A 276 -14.26 -24.66 -10.03
N SER A 277 -15.55 -24.35 -9.88
CA SER A 277 -16.27 -23.71 -10.98
C SER A 277 -15.75 -22.29 -11.22
N ILE A 278 -15.83 -21.80 -12.45
CA ILE A 278 -15.41 -20.42 -12.83
C ILE A 278 -16.02 -19.38 -11.89
N LYS A 279 -17.31 -19.54 -11.55
CA LYS A 279 -18.03 -18.64 -10.62
C LYS A 279 -17.43 -18.67 -9.22
N SER A 280 -17.11 -19.85 -8.70
CA SER A 280 -16.54 -20.01 -7.35
C SER A 280 -15.12 -19.46 -7.28
N LEU A 281 -14.29 -19.78 -8.29
CA LEU A 281 -12.94 -19.23 -8.39
C LEU A 281 -12.99 -17.71 -8.48
N SER A 282 -13.82 -17.15 -9.37
CA SER A 282 -13.94 -15.70 -9.55
C SER A 282 -14.39 -15.00 -8.26
N LYS A 283 -15.36 -15.57 -7.54
CA LYS A 283 -15.81 -15.03 -6.25
C LYS A 283 -14.70 -15.08 -5.20
N LYS A 284 -13.95 -16.18 -5.14
CA LYS A 284 -12.86 -16.38 -4.16
C LYS A 284 -11.66 -15.47 -4.45
N VAL A 285 -11.29 -15.29 -5.73
CA VAL A 285 -10.28 -14.31 -6.16
C VAL A 285 -10.73 -12.89 -5.80
N GLN A 286 -11.99 -12.53 -6.11
CA GLN A 286 -12.51 -11.21 -5.76
C GLN A 286 -12.50 -10.96 -4.24
N SER A 287 -12.89 -11.95 -3.43
CA SER A 287 -12.94 -11.79 -1.97
C SER A 287 -11.57 -11.77 -1.33
N LYS A 288 -10.62 -12.61 -1.77
CA LYS A 288 -9.30 -12.73 -1.16
C LYS A 288 -8.28 -11.72 -1.69
N MET A 289 -8.36 -11.37 -2.98
CA MET A 289 -7.35 -10.56 -3.66
C MET A 289 -7.86 -9.17 -4.07
N ASN A 290 -9.16 -8.90 -3.86
CA ASN A 290 -9.82 -7.64 -4.19
C ASN A 290 -9.56 -7.20 -5.65
N THR A 291 -9.58 -8.16 -6.56
CA THR A 291 -9.37 -7.98 -8.01
C THR A 291 -10.04 -9.12 -8.76
N SER A 292 -10.21 -9.00 -10.07
CA SER A 292 -10.72 -10.10 -10.90
C SER A 292 -9.60 -11.02 -11.39
N LEU A 293 -9.91 -12.29 -11.60
CA LEU A 293 -8.95 -13.25 -12.15
C LEU A 293 -8.43 -12.82 -13.54
N GLY A 294 -9.30 -12.22 -14.36
CA GLY A 294 -8.87 -11.67 -15.65
C GLY A 294 -7.90 -10.49 -15.51
N GLN A 295 -8.02 -9.68 -14.45
CA GLN A 295 -7.03 -8.63 -14.18
C GLN A 295 -5.70 -9.24 -13.74
N LEU A 296 -5.71 -10.27 -12.89
CA LEU A 296 -4.48 -10.95 -12.48
C LEU A 296 -3.71 -11.56 -13.67
N ILE A 297 -4.40 -12.21 -14.61
CA ILE A 297 -3.77 -12.74 -15.84
C ILE A 297 -3.07 -11.62 -16.62
N ARG A 298 -3.73 -10.47 -16.78
CA ARG A 298 -3.17 -9.31 -17.49
C ARG A 298 -2.00 -8.69 -16.73
N LEU A 299 -2.04 -8.69 -15.40
CA LEU A 299 -0.95 -8.24 -14.54
C LEU A 299 0.29 -9.13 -14.70
N GLU A 300 0.15 -10.46 -14.72
CA GLU A 300 1.30 -11.35 -14.95
C GLU A 300 1.87 -11.22 -16.38
N LEU A 301 1.01 -10.99 -17.38
CA LEU A 301 1.44 -10.70 -18.76
C LEU A 301 2.25 -9.39 -18.85
N ILE A 302 1.80 -8.31 -18.20
CA ILE A 302 2.54 -7.04 -18.23
C ILE A 302 3.85 -7.14 -17.45
N ASN A 303 3.87 -7.86 -16.32
CA ASN A 303 5.08 -8.08 -15.53
C ASN A 303 6.13 -8.84 -16.35
N THR A 304 5.71 -9.90 -17.03
CA THR A 304 6.60 -10.69 -17.91
C THR A 304 7.10 -9.83 -19.08
N ALA A 305 6.22 -9.02 -19.68
CA ALA A 305 6.61 -8.10 -20.73
C ALA A 305 7.69 -7.11 -20.26
N LYS A 306 7.52 -6.51 -19.07
CA LYS A 306 8.53 -5.61 -18.48
C LYS A 306 9.88 -6.31 -18.32
N LEU A 307 9.89 -7.53 -17.78
CA LEU A 307 11.12 -8.32 -17.62
C LEU A 307 11.82 -8.57 -18.96
N MET A 308 11.08 -8.98 -20.00
CA MET A 308 11.66 -9.25 -21.31
C MET A 308 12.20 -7.97 -21.99
N ILE A 309 11.55 -6.82 -21.78
CA ILE A 309 12.06 -5.52 -22.27
C ILE A 309 13.38 -5.16 -21.56
N ILE A 310 13.44 -5.40 -20.24
CA ILE A 310 14.63 -5.17 -19.41
C ILE A 310 15.79 -6.05 -19.88
N GLU A 311 15.53 -7.29 -20.25
CA GLU A 311 16.50 -8.22 -20.83
C GLU A 311 16.94 -7.84 -22.26
N GLY A 312 16.42 -6.74 -22.81
CA GLY A 312 16.81 -6.20 -24.10
C GLY A 312 16.09 -6.84 -25.29
N GLN A 313 15.11 -7.72 -25.05
CA GLN A 313 14.37 -8.36 -26.14
C GLN A 313 13.63 -7.32 -27.01
N SER A 314 13.44 -7.65 -28.29
CA SER A 314 12.72 -6.76 -29.21
C SER A 314 11.22 -6.80 -28.94
N ILE A 315 10.55 -5.65 -29.08
CA ILE A 315 9.11 -5.51 -28.87
C ILE A 315 8.32 -6.49 -29.76
N THR A 316 8.77 -6.71 -30.99
CA THR A 316 8.19 -7.69 -31.92
C THR A 316 8.33 -9.13 -31.41
N SER A 317 9.47 -9.50 -30.84
CA SER A 317 9.69 -10.83 -30.26
C SER A 317 8.80 -11.04 -29.03
N ILE A 318 8.74 -10.05 -28.14
CA ILE A 318 7.95 -10.08 -26.91
C ILE A 318 6.47 -10.23 -27.23
N SER A 319 5.94 -9.42 -28.17
CA SER A 319 4.56 -9.51 -28.63
C SER A 319 4.19 -10.94 -29.03
N ARG A 320 5.04 -11.57 -29.85
CA ARG A 320 4.82 -12.95 -30.34
C ARG A 320 4.87 -13.98 -29.20
N GLN A 321 5.87 -13.88 -28.32
CA GLN A 321 6.04 -14.82 -27.21
C GLN A 321 4.88 -14.75 -26.20
N LEU A 322 4.31 -13.56 -25.99
CA LEU A 322 3.16 -13.36 -25.12
C LEU A 322 1.82 -13.65 -25.82
N GLY A 323 1.83 -14.15 -27.06
CA GLY A 323 0.62 -14.55 -27.79
C GLY A 323 -0.22 -13.39 -28.32
N PHE A 324 0.39 -12.22 -28.57
CA PHE A 324 -0.26 -11.13 -29.31
C PHE A 324 0.00 -11.31 -30.81
N GLU A 325 -1.08 -11.30 -31.60
CA GLU A 325 -1.01 -11.40 -33.07
C GLU A 325 -0.18 -10.28 -33.68
N GLU A 326 -0.33 -9.05 -33.16
CA GLU A 326 0.27 -7.84 -33.71
C GLU A 326 1.04 -7.03 -32.65
N PRO A 327 2.28 -6.58 -32.93
CA PRO A 327 3.07 -5.74 -32.00
C PRO A 327 2.36 -4.45 -31.58
N ASN A 328 1.49 -3.91 -32.43
CA ASN A 328 0.68 -2.73 -32.10
C ASN A 328 -0.37 -3.04 -31.03
N HIS A 329 -0.97 -4.23 -31.05
CA HIS A 329 -1.92 -4.66 -30.01
C HIS A 329 -1.19 -4.81 -28.67
N PHE A 330 -0.03 -5.46 -28.66
CA PHE A 330 0.82 -5.53 -27.49
C PHE A 330 1.20 -4.14 -26.96
N SER A 331 1.60 -3.21 -27.83
CA SER A 331 2.01 -1.87 -27.42
C SER A 331 0.88 -1.07 -26.76
N ARG A 332 -0.36 -1.19 -27.28
CA ARG A 332 -1.55 -0.59 -26.65
C ARG A 332 -1.89 -1.23 -25.32
N PHE A 333 -1.84 -2.56 -25.25
CA PHE A 333 -2.03 -3.31 -24.01
C PHE A 333 -1.00 -2.87 -22.96
N PHE A 334 0.28 -2.83 -23.32
CA PHE A 334 1.36 -2.43 -22.44
C PHE A 334 1.16 -1.01 -21.94
N LYS A 335 0.84 -0.07 -22.83
CA LYS A 335 0.55 1.33 -22.45
C LYS A 335 -0.64 1.45 -21.50
N HIS A 336 -1.69 0.68 -21.72
CA HIS A 336 -2.86 0.72 -20.85
C HIS A 336 -2.53 0.30 -19.41
N TYR A 337 -1.68 -0.72 -19.23
CA TYR A 337 -1.36 -1.27 -17.91
C TYR A 337 -0.12 -0.67 -17.23
N SER A 338 0.82 -0.11 -18.00
CA SER A 338 2.07 0.49 -17.47
C SER A 338 2.10 2.02 -17.54
N GLY A 339 1.10 2.66 -18.17
CA GLY A 339 1.06 4.10 -18.39
C GLY A 339 1.98 4.63 -19.49
N THR A 340 2.93 3.82 -19.99
CA THR A 340 3.93 4.24 -21.01
C THR A 340 4.03 3.23 -22.15
N THR A 341 4.54 3.61 -23.32
CA THR A 341 4.74 2.63 -24.39
C THR A 341 5.90 1.69 -24.06
N PRO A 342 5.97 0.46 -24.63
CA PRO A 342 7.12 -0.42 -24.45
C PRO A 342 8.45 0.25 -24.84
N THR A 343 8.42 1.08 -25.89
CA THR A 343 9.59 1.83 -26.37
C THR A 343 10.03 2.88 -25.37
N ASP A 344 9.09 3.68 -24.85
CA ASP A 344 9.39 4.70 -23.84
C ASP A 344 9.88 4.08 -22.54
N PHE A 345 9.27 2.96 -22.12
CA PHE A 345 9.69 2.18 -20.96
C PHE A 345 11.14 1.68 -21.12
N LYS A 346 11.49 1.19 -22.32
CA LYS A 346 12.86 0.79 -22.64
C LYS A 346 13.82 1.98 -22.52
N LEU A 347 13.48 3.13 -23.13
CA LEU A 347 14.34 4.32 -23.13
C LEU A 347 14.57 4.91 -21.73
N LYS A 348 13.53 4.96 -20.89
CA LYS A 348 13.68 5.44 -19.50
C LYS A 348 14.74 4.66 -18.73
N LYS A 349 14.78 3.33 -18.88
CA LYS A 349 15.76 2.49 -18.19
C LYS A 349 17.20 2.60 -18.73
N TYR A 350 17.38 2.89 -20.02
CA TYR A 350 18.74 3.11 -20.56
C TYR A 350 19.31 4.50 -20.21
N ASN A 351 18.45 5.42 -19.76
CA ASN A 351 18.81 6.79 -19.39
C ASN A 351 18.76 7.04 -17.86
N SER A 352 18.48 6.00 -17.07
CA SER A 352 18.60 5.92 -15.61
C SER A 352 19.75 4.99 -15.25
#